data_AF-A0A553ETS5-F1
#
_entry.id   AF-A0A553ETS5-F1
#
_cell.length_a   1.000
_cell.length_b   1.000
_cell.length_c   1.000
_cell.angle_alpha   90.00
_cell.angle_beta   90.00
_cell.angle_gamma   90.00
#
_symmetry.space_group_name_H-M   'P 1'
#
loop_
_entity.id
_entity.type
_entity.pdbx_description
1 polymer ?
#
loop_
_entity_poly.entity_id
_entity_poly.type
_entity_poly.pdbx_seq_one_letter_code
_entity_poly.pdbx_strand_id
1 'polypeptide(L)'
;MEEQKRCPKREKPVMAVTNDVGNLDHIHPKDKRTVGKKPASVALKKDCKKDIPFSWPIFSSMIIEGKRILLSFNHAEDLNTDQETLKLFEIAGSDSRFHPANVKISEKKIIVFSRKVKKPVTIRFAFSDTAQARLYNGSRLPAAAFRTDNWPFNL
;
A
#
# COMPACT_ATOMS: atom_id res chain seq x y z
N MET A 1 0.47 6.66 9.20
CA MET A 1 0.70 6.98 7.77
C MET A 1 -0.45 7.77 7.14
N GLU A 2 -1.71 7.56 7.54
CA GLU A 2 -2.85 8.32 7.00
C GLU A 2 -2.73 9.83 7.24
N GLU A 3 -2.38 10.24 8.46
CA GLU A 3 -2.15 11.66 8.80
C GLU A 3 -1.01 12.29 7.99
N GLN A 4 0.05 11.54 7.70
CA GLN A 4 1.14 12.03 6.85
C GLN A 4 0.66 12.26 5.40
N LYS A 5 -0.33 11.49 4.91
CA LYS A 5 -0.92 11.69 3.57
C LYS A 5 -1.86 12.89 3.53
N ARG A 6 -2.43 13.29 4.68
CA ARG A 6 -3.31 14.47 4.84
C ARG A 6 -2.55 15.78 4.99
N CYS A 7 -1.22 15.74 5.11
CA CYS A 7 -0.39 16.92 5.25
C CYS A 7 -0.73 17.96 4.16
N PRO A 8 -1.05 19.22 4.53
CA PRO A 8 -1.43 20.26 3.58
C PRO A 8 -0.39 20.40 2.47
N LYS A 9 -0.84 20.52 1.22
CA LYS A 9 0.03 20.72 0.06
C LYS A 9 0.75 22.08 0.17
N ARG A 10 1.89 22.09 0.86
CA ARG A 10 2.94 23.12 0.71
C ARG A 10 3.62 22.92 -0.66
N GLU A 11 4.58 23.74 -1.06
CA GLU A 11 5.26 23.49 -2.32
C GLU A 11 6.06 22.17 -2.25
N LYS A 12 5.64 21.19 -3.07
CA LYS A 12 6.31 19.92 -3.39
C LYS A 12 6.49 18.88 -2.26
N PRO A 13 5.52 18.60 -1.37
CA PRO A 13 5.68 17.56 -0.36
C PRO A 13 5.78 16.18 -1.02
N VAL A 14 6.65 15.34 -0.48
CA VAL A 14 6.80 13.95 -0.92
C VAL A 14 6.96 13.06 0.28
N MET A 15 6.31 11.90 0.20
CA MET A 15 6.42 10.86 1.21
C MET A 15 7.29 9.72 0.68
N ALA A 16 8.25 9.29 1.48
CA ALA A 16 8.97 8.04 1.27
C ALA A 16 8.25 6.91 2.03
N VAL A 17 8.07 5.76 1.39
CA VAL A 17 7.35 4.61 1.96
C VAL A 17 8.34 3.64 2.60
N THR A 18 8.22 3.41 3.91
CA THR A 18 9.18 2.61 4.70
C THR A 18 8.54 1.48 5.52
N ASN A 19 7.24 1.21 5.36
CA ASN A 19 6.51 0.17 6.11
C ASN A 19 6.96 -1.28 5.79
N ASP A 20 7.77 -1.46 4.76
CA ASP A 20 8.47 -2.69 4.42
C ASP A 20 9.78 -2.90 5.21
N VAL A 21 10.32 -1.84 5.81
CA VAL A 21 11.61 -1.84 6.52
C VAL A 21 11.38 -1.45 7.97
N GLY A 22 11.30 -2.47 8.83
CA GLY A 22 11.11 -2.31 10.28
C GLY A 22 11.42 -3.60 11.01
N ASN A 23 11.70 -3.51 12.30
CA ASN A 23 11.84 -4.66 13.18
C ASN A 23 10.78 -4.55 14.28
N LEU A 24 9.88 -5.53 14.37
CA LEU A 24 8.82 -5.54 15.38
C LEU A 24 9.39 -5.68 16.80
N ASP A 25 10.55 -6.32 16.94
CA ASP A 25 11.24 -6.50 18.22
C ASP A 25 12.12 -5.30 18.57
N HIS A 26 12.35 -4.37 17.64
CA HIS A 26 13.23 -3.24 17.86
C HIS A 26 12.79 -1.97 17.12
N ILE A 27 12.20 -1.05 17.87
CA ILE A 27 11.73 0.26 17.39
C ILE A 27 12.83 1.17 16.81
N HIS A 28 14.11 0.84 17.03
CA HIS A 28 15.24 1.49 16.37
C HIS A 28 15.82 0.56 15.31
N PRO A 29 15.30 0.59 14.07
CA PRO A 29 15.74 -0.34 13.03
C PRO A 29 17.23 -0.15 12.76
N LYS A 30 17.96 -1.28 12.69
CA LYS A 30 19.39 -1.29 12.34
C LYS A 30 19.61 -0.85 10.89
N ASP A 31 18.66 -1.12 9.99
CA ASP A 31 18.74 -0.72 8.59
C ASP A 31 18.28 0.73 8.33
N LYS A 32 18.99 1.68 8.95
CA LYS A 32 18.81 3.12 8.68
C LYS A 32 19.24 3.52 7.27
N ARG A 33 20.08 2.70 6.63
CA ARG A 33 20.60 2.95 5.28
C ARG A 33 19.48 2.84 4.25
N THR A 34 18.69 1.78 4.28
CA THR A 34 17.56 1.62 3.36
C THR A 34 16.51 2.69 3.60
N VAL A 35 16.23 3.03 4.87
CA VAL A 35 15.33 4.14 5.22
C VAL A 35 15.82 5.46 4.62
N GLY A 36 17.11 5.78 4.71
CA GLY A 36 17.68 7.04 4.18
C GLY A 36 17.81 7.08 2.64
N LYS A 37 18.02 5.94 1.98
CA LYS A 37 18.09 5.89 0.50
C LYS A 37 16.79 6.30 -0.16
N LYS A 38 15.65 5.96 0.45
CA LYS A 38 14.32 6.24 -0.09
C LYS A 38 14.03 7.74 -0.28
N PRO A 39 14.17 8.61 0.73
CA PRO A 39 14.06 10.06 0.55
C PRO A 39 15.19 10.64 -0.31
N ALA A 40 16.39 10.05 -0.31
CA ALA A 40 17.46 10.49 -1.22
C ALA A 40 17.10 10.28 -2.70
N SER A 41 16.47 9.15 -3.05
CA SER A 41 15.95 8.90 -4.40
C SER A 41 14.86 9.89 -4.80
N VAL A 42 14.05 10.38 -3.85
CA VAL A 42 13.10 11.47 -4.09
C VAL A 42 13.81 12.73 -4.55
N ALA A 43 14.78 13.19 -3.76
CA ALA A 43 15.49 14.44 -4.02
C ALA A 43 16.26 14.37 -5.34
N LEU A 44 16.93 13.26 -5.60
CA LEU A 44 17.69 13.05 -6.85
C LEU A 44 16.81 13.11 -8.10
N LYS A 45 15.59 12.58 -8.07
CA LYS A 45 14.67 12.67 -9.21
C LYS A 45 14.10 14.10 -9.36
N LYS A 46 13.63 14.70 -8.28
CA LYS A 46 12.91 15.98 -8.33
C LYS A 46 13.81 17.20 -8.51
N ASP A 47 14.91 17.26 -7.76
CA ASP A 47 15.75 18.44 -7.67
C ASP A 47 16.97 18.32 -8.59
N CYS A 48 17.50 17.10 -8.74
CA CYS A 48 18.66 16.84 -9.62
C CYS A 48 18.27 16.33 -11.01
N LYS A 49 16.97 16.17 -11.32
CA LYS A 49 16.43 15.66 -12.60
C LYS A 49 17.08 14.36 -13.09
N LYS A 50 17.61 13.53 -12.17
CA LYS A 50 18.21 12.25 -12.55
C LYS A 50 17.14 11.28 -13.00
N ASP A 51 17.40 10.52 -14.05
CA ASP A 51 16.47 9.49 -14.49
C ASP A 51 16.61 8.22 -13.66
N ILE A 52 16.01 8.25 -12.47
CA ILE A 52 15.92 7.10 -11.56
C ILE A 52 14.45 6.73 -11.30
N PRO A 53 14.15 5.44 -11.10
CA PRO A 53 12.83 5.02 -10.62
C PRO A 53 12.54 5.67 -9.28
N PHE A 54 11.43 6.40 -9.21
CA PHE A 54 11.09 7.17 -8.04
C PHE A 54 9.65 6.94 -7.56
N SER A 55 8.79 6.40 -8.41
CA SER A 55 7.38 6.26 -8.08
C SER A 55 7.06 4.89 -7.51
N TRP A 56 6.52 4.91 -6.30
CA TRP A 56 5.96 3.76 -5.58
C TRP A 56 4.64 3.34 -6.23
N PRO A 57 4.20 2.07 -6.09
CA PRO A 57 2.83 1.68 -6.42
C PRO A 57 1.85 2.55 -5.63
N ILE A 58 1.01 3.29 -6.34
CA ILE A 58 -0.01 4.16 -5.74
C ILE A 58 -1.37 3.63 -6.15
N PHE A 59 -2.21 3.31 -5.16
CA PHE A 59 -3.61 2.95 -5.39
C PHE A 59 -4.29 4.06 -6.22
N SER A 60 -4.92 3.66 -7.32
CA SER A 60 -5.50 4.58 -8.30
C SER A 60 -7.02 4.46 -8.33
N SER A 61 -7.54 3.24 -8.46
CA SER A 61 -8.98 3.02 -8.55
C SER A 61 -9.39 1.63 -8.09
N MET A 62 -10.69 1.51 -7.77
CA MET A 62 -11.35 0.29 -7.34
C MET A 62 -12.61 0.05 -8.17
N ILE A 63 -12.78 -1.18 -8.66
CA ILE A 63 -13.99 -1.62 -9.37
C ILE A 63 -14.54 -2.84 -8.64
N ILE A 64 -15.85 -2.86 -8.39
CA ILE A 64 -16.54 -4.00 -7.78
C ILE A 64 -17.13 -4.87 -8.90
N GLU A 65 -16.72 -6.14 -8.97
CA GLU A 65 -17.23 -7.12 -9.94
C GLU A 65 -17.85 -8.31 -9.19
N GLY A 66 -19.17 -8.25 -9.02
CA GLY A 66 -19.94 -9.28 -8.32
C GLY A 66 -19.49 -9.44 -6.85
N LYS A 67 -18.69 -10.48 -6.58
CA LYS A 67 -18.20 -10.83 -5.23
C LYS A 67 -16.71 -10.51 -5.03
N ARG A 68 -16.09 -9.79 -5.96
CA ARG A 68 -14.67 -9.45 -5.94
C ARG A 68 -14.48 -7.96 -6.17
N ILE A 69 -13.33 -7.47 -5.75
CA ILE A 69 -12.88 -6.10 -5.95
C ILE A 69 -11.59 -6.14 -6.77
N LEU A 70 -11.55 -5.37 -7.85
CA LEU A 70 -10.38 -5.18 -8.69
C LEU A 70 -9.74 -3.83 -8.34
N LEU A 71 -8.48 -3.86 -7.97
CA LEU A 71 -7.68 -2.68 -7.62
C LEU A 71 -6.69 -2.40 -8.73
N SER A 72 -6.60 -1.13 -9.13
CA SER A 72 -5.62 -0.64 -10.09
C SER A 72 -4.65 0.31 -9.41
N PHE A 73 -3.40 0.28 -9.86
CA PHE A 73 -2.31 1.06 -9.28
C PHE A 73 -1.56 1.81 -10.38
N ASN A 74 -1.13 3.03 -10.05
CA ASN A 74 -0.15 3.77 -10.84
C ASN A 74 1.25 3.33 -10.42
N HIS A 75 2.20 3.35 -11.36
CA HIS A 75 3.61 2.96 -11.13
C HIS A 75 3.76 1.55 -10.55
N ALA A 76 2.96 0.63 -11.08
CA ALA A 76 2.82 -0.76 -10.64
C ALA A 76 3.13 -1.75 -11.77
N GLU A 77 4.01 -1.36 -12.69
CA GLU A 77 4.60 -2.27 -13.65
C GLU A 77 5.30 -3.42 -12.88
N ASP A 78 5.03 -4.65 -13.29
CA ASP A 78 5.59 -5.88 -12.67
C ASP A 78 5.35 -5.99 -11.16
N LEU A 79 4.10 -5.78 -10.74
CA LEU A 79 3.70 -5.86 -9.35
C LEU A 79 3.93 -7.27 -8.79
N ASN A 80 4.71 -7.36 -7.71
CA ASN A 80 5.10 -8.62 -7.09
C ASN A 80 5.08 -8.51 -5.56
N THR A 81 4.89 -9.64 -4.88
CA THR A 81 4.80 -9.67 -3.41
C THR A 81 5.01 -11.08 -2.85
N ASP A 82 5.21 -11.18 -1.54
CA ASP A 82 5.30 -12.45 -0.80
C ASP A 82 3.92 -12.91 -0.29
N GLN A 83 3.84 -14.17 0.13
CA GLN A 83 2.58 -14.75 0.64
C GLN A 83 2.11 -14.09 1.94
N GLU A 84 3.03 -13.56 2.77
CA GLU A 84 2.70 -12.88 4.02
C GLU A 84 2.01 -11.53 3.76
N THR A 85 2.47 -10.78 2.78
CA THR A 85 1.88 -9.49 2.39
C THR A 85 0.47 -9.65 1.85
N LEU A 86 0.18 -10.76 1.16
CA LEU A 86 -1.19 -11.04 0.69
C LEU A 86 -2.18 -11.18 1.86
N LYS A 87 -1.72 -11.57 3.06
CA LYS A 87 -2.56 -11.66 4.27
C LYS A 87 -2.90 -10.29 4.87
N LEU A 88 -2.22 -9.22 4.44
CA LEU A 88 -2.45 -7.86 4.91
C LEU A 88 -3.65 -7.18 4.22
N PHE A 89 -4.36 -7.89 3.35
CA PHE A 89 -5.59 -7.40 2.73
C PHE A 89 -6.82 -7.83 3.53
N GLU A 90 -7.66 -6.85 3.83
CA GLU A 90 -8.96 -7.03 4.46
C GLU A 90 -10.06 -6.44 3.58
N ILE A 91 -11.24 -7.05 3.62
CA ILE A 91 -12.39 -6.68 2.79
C ILE A 91 -13.65 -6.62 3.67
N ALA A 92 -14.51 -5.65 3.41
CA ALA A 92 -15.77 -5.47 4.13
C ALA A 92 -16.94 -5.21 3.19
N GLY A 93 -18.15 -5.55 3.65
CA GLY A 93 -19.40 -5.13 3.04
C GLY A 93 -19.93 -3.85 3.70
N SER A 94 -21.17 -3.46 3.38
CA SER A 94 -21.81 -2.26 3.97
C SER A 94 -21.96 -2.30 5.49
N ASP A 95 -21.78 -3.48 6.11
CA ASP A 95 -21.82 -3.69 7.56
C ASP A 95 -20.53 -3.21 8.28
N SER A 96 -19.54 -2.74 7.52
CA SER A 96 -18.25 -2.28 8.03
C SER A 96 -17.44 -3.31 8.80
N ARG A 97 -17.75 -4.61 8.62
CA ARG A 97 -17.02 -5.71 9.25
C ARG A 97 -15.92 -6.21 8.31
N PHE A 98 -14.68 -5.96 8.69
CA PHE A 98 -13.51 -6.38 7.93
C PHE A 98 -13.21 -7.86 8.18
N HIS A 99 -12.93 -8.57 7.08
CA HIS A 99 -12.52 -9.96 7.09
C HIS A 99 -11.24 -10.14 6.26
N PRO A 100 -10.39 -11.13 6.60
CA PRO A 100 -9.26 -11.50 5.76
C PRO A 100 -9.71 -11.80 4.33
N ALA A 101 -8.95 -11.29 3.37
CA ALA A 101 -9.22 -11.47 1.95
C ALA A 101 -8.30 -12.52 1.31
N ASN A 102 -8.84 -13.20 0.31
CA ASN A 102 -8.06 -13.90 -0.69
C ASN A 102 -7.66 -12.90 -1.78
N VAL A 103 -6.39 -12.96 -2.20
CA VAL A 103 -5.80 -11.99 -3.12
C VAL A 103 -5.14 -12.73 -4.27
N LYS A 104 -5.32 -12.22 -5.49
CA LYS A 104 -4.61 -12.65 -6.69
C LYS A 104 -4.07 -11.44 -7.42
N ILE A 105 -2.82 -11.51 -7.85
CA ILE A 105 -2.23 -10.52 -8.76
C ILE A 105 -2.36 -11.08 -10.17
N SER A 106 -2.97 -10.32 -11.07
CA SER A 106 -3.12 -10.69 -12.48
C SER A 106 -2.82 -9.46 -13.33
N GLU A 107 -1.81 -9.58 -14.19
CA GLU A 107 -1.30 -8.47 -15.00
C GLU A 107 -0.92 -7.26 -14.12
N LYS A 108 -1.67 -6.16 -14.20
CA LYS A 108 -1.47 -4.92 -13.42
C LYS A 108 -2.57 -4.68 -12.38
N LYS A 109 -3.38 -5.70 -12.08
CA LYS A 109 -4.52 -5.60 -11.16
C LYS A 109 -4.34 -6.53 -9.96
N ILE A 110 -4.82 -6.07 -8.81
CA ILE A 110 -5.00 -6.92 -7.64
C ILE A 110 -6.49 -7.25 -7.51
N ILE A 111 -6.80 -8.54 -7.52
CA ILE A 111 -8.16 -9.06 -7.34
C ILE A 111 -8.29 -9.52 -5.89
N VAL A 112 -9.22 -8.92 -5.16
CA VAL A 112 -9.46 -9.14 -3.73
C VAL A 112 -10.87 -9.68 -3.54
N PHE A 113 -11.03 -10.76 -2.78
CA PHE A 113 -12.34 -11.35 -2.49
C PHE A 113 -12.34 -12.11 -1.17
N SER A 114 -13.51 -12.37 -0.59
CA SER A 114 -13.63 -13.23 0.59
C SER A 114 -14.91 -14.05 0.54
N ARG A 115 -14.84 -15.31 0.96
CA ARG A 115 -16.04 -16.16 1.08
C ARG A 115 -17.01 -15.64 2.12
N LYS A 116 -16.52 -14.90 3.12
CA LYS A 116 -17.30 -14.29 4.22
C LYS A 116 -18.03 -13.01 3.78
N VAL A 117 -17.55 -12.33 2.75
CA VAL A 117 -18.11 -11.06 2.27
C VAL A 117 -18.75 -11.27 0.89
N LYS A 118 -20.08 -11.45 0.86
CA LYS A 118 -20.81 -11.70 -0.40
C LYS A 118 -21.03 -10.45 -1.25
N LYS A 119 -21.10 -9.27 -0.63
CA LYS A 119 -21.32 -7.98 -1.29
C LYS A 119 -20.24 -7.01 -0.81
N PRO A 120 -19.01 -7.11 -1.35
CA PRO A 120 -17.91 -6.27 -0.88
C PRO A 120 -18.10 -4.83 -1.35
N VAL A 121 -17.74 -3.86 -0.51
CA VAL A 121 -17.84 -2.43 -0.81
C VAL A 121 -16.52 -1.69 -0.62
N THR A 122 -15.62 -2.23 0.19
CA THR A 122 -14.35 -1.58 0.52
C THR A 122 -13.27 -2.60 0.88
N ILE A 123 -12.01 -2.17 0.81
CA ILE A 123 -10.84 -2.92 1.26
C ILE A 123 -9.89 -2.04 2.06
N ARG A 124 -9.04 -2.70 2.85
CA ARG A 124 -7.87 -2.13 3.52
C ARG A 124 -6.66 -3.00 3.22
N PHE A 125 -5.50 -2.37 3.07
CA PHE A 125 -4.23 -3.02 2.87
C PHE A 125 -3.22 -2.51 3.89
N ALA A 126 -2.51 -3.44 4.56
CA ALA A 126 -1.47 -3.15 5.54
C ALA A 126 -1.93 -2.18 6.65
N PHE A 127 -3.18 -2.36 7.10
CA PHE A 127 -3.87 -1.45 8.00
C PHE A 127 -3.76 -1.91 9.47
N SER A 128 -2.54 -2.24 9.88
CA SER A 128 -2.16 -2.63 11.24
C SER A 128 -0.78 -2.04 11.56
N ASP A 129 -0.54 -1.71 12.82
CA ASP A 129 0.73 -1.10 13.28
C ASP A 129 1.93 -2.04 13.10
N THR A 130 1.70 -3.34 13.01
CA THR A 130 2.73 -4.37 12.83
C THR A 130 2.86 -4.85 11.38
N ALA A 131 2.11 -4.25 10.44
CA ALA A 131 2.08 -4.69 9.06
C ALA A 131 3.41 -4.42 8.32
N GLN A 132 4.07 -5.49 7.86
CA GLN A 132 5.24 -5.43 7.00
C GLN A 132 4.84 -5.63 5.54
N ALA A 133 4.59 -4.54 4.81
CA ALA A 133 4.03 -4.61 3.46
C ALA A 133 5.10 -4.72 2.38
N ARG A 134 5.30 -5.92 1.83
CA ARG A 134 6.28 -6.21 0.77
C ARG A 134 5.62 -6.30 -0.61
N LEU A 135 4.77 -5.34 -0.94
CA LEU A 135 4.12 -5.23 -2.26
C LEU A 135 4.91 -4.26 -3.12
N TYR A 136 5.66 -4.75 -4.10
CA TYR A 136 6.63 -3.98 -4.87
C TYR A 136 6.25 -3.88 -6.35
N ASN A 137 6.66 -2.79 -7.01
CA ASN A 137 6.77 -2.76 -8.47
C ASN A 137 8.10 -3.37 -8.96
N GLY A 138 8.30 -3.43 -10.28
CA GLY A 138 9.53 -3.91 -10.91
C GLY A 138 10.79 -3.13 -10.51
N SER A 139 10.63 -1.90 -10.00
CA SER A 139 11.74 -1.08 -9.45
C SER A 139 12.04 -1.34 -7.96
N ARG A 140 11.42 -2.36 -7.35
CA ARG A 140 11.55 -2.73 -5.94
C ARG A 140 11.14 -1.60 -4.96
N LEU A 141 10.17 -0.78 -5.37
CA LEU A 141 9.58 0.26 -4.52
C LEU A 141 8.27 -0.25 -3.89
N PRO A 142 8.10 -0.21 -2.55
CA PRO A 142 6.94 -0.72 -1.84
C PRO A 142 5.70 0.15 -1.99
N ALA A 143 4.53 -0.48 -2.03
CA ALA A 143 3.25 0.17 -1.90
C ALA A 143 3.02 0.63 -0.46
N ALA A 144 2.53 1.87 -0.30
CA ALA A 144 2.03 2.32 0.99
C ALA A 144 0.74 1.57 1.35
N ALA A 145 0.52 1.30 2.64
CA ALA A 145 -0.82 0.96 3.17
C ALA A 145 -1.90 1.94 2.67
N PHE A 146 -3.11 1.43 2.44
CA PHE A 146 -4.22 2.24 1.95
C PHE A 146 -5.56 1.62 2.33
N ARG A 147 -6.62 2.42 2.18
CA ARG A 147 -8.01 2.04 2.42
C ARG A 147 -8.88 2.66 1.33
N THR A 148 -10.02 2.06 1.03
CA THR A 148 -10.99 2.60 0.06
C THR A 148 -12.29 3.05 0.71
N ASP A 149 -12.43 2.92 2.03
CA ASP A 149 -13.52 3.50 2.82
C ASP A 149 -13.13 4.84 3.46
N ASN A 150 -14.15 5.62 3.82
CA ASN A 150 -14.01 6.86 4.59
C ASN A 150 -14.69 6.76 5.97
N TRP A 151 -14.83 5.55 6.52
CA TRP A 151 -15.51 5.33 7.79
C TRP A 151 -14.67 5.79 8.99
N PRO A 152 -15.31 6.26 10.07
CA PRO A 152 -14.61 6.60 11.30
C PRO A 152 -13.95 5.34 11.89
N PHE A 153 -12.90 5.56 12.68
CA PHE A 153 -12.32 4.51 13.48
C PHE A 153 -13.25 4.23 14.66
N ASN A 154 -13.73 3.00 14.78
CA ASN A 154 -14.29 2.54 16.04
C ASN A 154 -13.10 2.10 16.89
N LEU A 155 -12.72 2.96 17.83
CA LEU A 155 -11.73 2.65 18.88
C LEU A 155 -12.37 1.78 19.96
#